data_AF-A0A0W0VQR8-F1
#
_entry.id   AF-A0A0W0VQR8-F1
#
_cell.length_a   1.000
_cell.length_b   1.000
_cell.length_c   1.000
_cell.angle_alpha   90.00
_cell.angle_beta   90.00
_cell.angle_gamma   90.00
#
_symmetry.space_group_name_H-M   'P 1'
#
loop_
_entity.id
_entity.type
_entity.pdbx_description
1 polymer ?
#
loop_
_entity_poly.entity_id
_entity_poly.type
_entity_poly.pdbx_seq_one_letter_code
_entity_poly.pdbx_strand_id
1 'polypeptide(L)'
;MNRIRPWVLAYFLGHMSLPVQGSTVFPYTPSPFPFISQEQIKAHEEIHSIREIQFMLNKESHSMSQDLIDTIITILKCAQKYDISYNPILTVIDYSKPASQRRLWIFDLNHKKLLLHTYVSHGIKSGILSSRYFSNRHNSKASSIGVYKTENDYYGRYGYALRLIGLESGFNDNAFSRAVVMHGGWYVNENFVEKYKRPGRSWGCPAVPREHTRFIINTIKDNSLLIAYYPSENWYMKSKYINCNNFSPVPKTANLQTELNEPEENRDEILFLEKNNNNQREENEPILVISADNYQKVFNREVPLKRMLRRPLNNQEFVALNLDELQQIITHYPEKITPPGKEHQREVLFIVPVIKKVRGYYATEMQIVPLGEIKEIKSNMSPDAAGSPTEFTVHFQQKPSLKVKSTDQFIRWLGL
;
A
#
# COMPACT_ATOMS: atom_id res chain seq x y z
N MET A 1 -48.17 -28.80 48.77
CA MET A 1 -47.15 -28.68 49.83
C MET A 1 -46.27 -27.49 49.46
N ASN A 2 -46.18 -26.33 50.11
CA ASN A 2 -46.75 -25.68 51.30
C ASN A 2 -46.96 -24.20 50.87
N ARG A 3 -48.18 -23.66 50.94
CA ARG A 3 -48.77 -22.85 52.04
C ARG A 3 -48.11 -21.46 52.20
N ILE A 4 -48.80 -20.37 51.78
CA ILE A 4 -49.63 -19.43 52.61
C ILE A 4 -48.72 -18.42 53.35
N ARG A 5 -48.98 -17.11 53.49
CA ARG A 5 -49.80 -16.00 52.93
C ARG A 5 -49.49 -14.77 53.86
N PRO A 6 -50.05 -13.56 53.64
CA PRO A 6 -49.46 -12.27 54.01
C PRO A 6 -50.02 -11.67 55.32
N TRP A 7 -49.46 -10.55 55.75
CA TRP A 7 -50.07 -9.67 56.76
C TRP A 7 -50.64 -8.41 56.12
N VAL A 8 -51.96 -8.30 56.23
CA VAL A 8 -52.78 -7.09 56.09
C VAL A 8 -52.97 -6.54 57.50
N LEU A 9 -52.86 -5.22 57.69
CA LEU A 9 -53.59 -4.55 58.76
C LEU A 9 -54.14 -3.21 58.25
N ALA A 10 -55.46 -3.08 58.34
CA ALA A 10 -56.24 -1.89 58.12
C ALA A 10 -56.56 -1.20 59.47
N TYR A 11 -57.18 -0.01 59.38
CA TYR A 11 -57.75 0.90 60.40
C TYR A 11 -56.96 2.22 60.53
N PHE A 12 -57.55 3.42 60.68
CA PHE A 12 -58.92 3.85 61.00
C PHE A 12 -59.16 5.25 60.37
N LEU A 13 -60.42 5.56 60.08
CA LEU A 13 -60.94 6.88 59.72
C LEU A 13 -60.74 7.91 60.85
N GLY A 14 -60.31 9.12 60.49
CA GLY A 14 -60.36 10.31 61.34
C GLY A 14 -60.63 11.56 60.51
N HIS A 15 -61.87 12.05 60.57
CA HIS A 15 -62.25 13.37 60.06
C HIS A 15 -61.79 14.44 61.04
N MET A 16 -60.96 15.38 60.58
CA MET A 16 -60.82 16.71 61.19
C MET A 16 -60.86 17.76 60.09
N SER A 17 -61.95 18.53 60.08
CA SER A 17 -62.11 19.73 59.26
C SER A 17 -61.47 20.91 59.99
N LEU A 18 -60.56 21.63 59.33
CA LEU A 18 -60.21 23.01 59.67
C LEU A 18 -59.99 23.82 58.38
N PRO A 19 -60.35 25.11 58.36
CA PRO A 19 -60.38 25.93 57.15
C PRO A 19 -59.01 26.59 56.91
N VAL A 20 -58.57 26.65 55.65
CA VAL A 20 -57.44 27.50 55.27
C VAL A 20 -57.79 28.26 53.98
N GLN A 21 -57.40 29.52 54.02
CA GLN A 21 -57.79 30.63 53.15
C GLN A 21 -57.46 30.41 51.67
N GLY A 22 -58.27 31.06 50.84
CA GLY A 22 -58.12 31.11 49.40
C GLY A 22 -56.73 31.58 48.98
N SER A 23 -56.06 30.72 48.24
CA SER A 23 -54.90 31.06 47.42
C SER A 23 -55.32 30.87 45.97
N THR A 24 -55.20 31.93 45.17
CA THR A 24 -55.43 31.94 43.74
C THR A 24 -54.50 30.94 43.06
N VAL A 25 -55.04 29.81 42.63
CA VAL A 25 -54.32 28.84 41.78
C VAL A 25 -54.33 29.38 40.36
N PHE A 26 -53.21 29.92 39.89
CA PHE A 26 -52.98 30.07 38.46
C PHE A 26 -52.85 28.68 37.84
N PRO A 27 -53.58 28.34 36.76
CA PRO A 27 -53.38 27.07 36.07
C PRO A 27 -51.99 27.07 35.44
N TYR A 28 -51.08 26.29 36.01
CA TYR A 28 -49.87 25.85 35.31
C TYR A 28 -50.33 24.96 34.15
N THR A 29 -50.38 25.52 32.95
CA THR A 29 -50.37 24.73 31.73
C THR A 29 -48.94 24.21 31.55
N PRO A 30 -48.69 22.89 31.67
CA PRO A 30 -47.39 22.37 31.25
C PRO A 30 -47.26 22.69 29.76
N SER A 31 -46.25 23.48 29.40
CA SER A 31 -45.87 23.66 28.01
C SER A 31 -45.60 22.26 27.44
N PRO A 32 -46.09 21.94 26.23
CA PRO A 32 -45.73 20.69 25.60
C PRO A 32 -44.21 20.70 25.41
N PHE A 33 -43.51 19.82 26.12
CA PHE A 33 -42.12 19.51 25.80
C PHE A 33 -42.08 19.21 24.29
N PRO A 34 -41.20 19.87 23.52
CA PRO A 34 -41.15 19.64 22.09
C PRO A 34 -40.87 18.16 21.87
N PHE A 35 -41.81 17.49 21.20
CA PHE A 35 -41.66 16.08 20.80
C PHE A 35 -40.54 16.02 19.76
N ILE A 36 -39.34 15.66 20.21
CA ILE A 36 -38.19 15.50 19.33
C ILE A 36 -38.50 14.32 18.40
N SER A 37 -38.54 14.56 17.08
CA SER A 37 -38.84 13.50 16.12
C SER A 37 -37.72 12.46 16.08
N GLN A 38 -38.02 11.22 15.66
CA GLN A 38 -36.99 10.19 15.48
C GLN A 38 -35.87 10.63 14.52
N GLU A 39 -36.20 11.46 13.52
CA GLU A 39 -35.21 12.07 12.63
C GLU A 39 -34.28 13.05 13.36
N GLN A 40 -34.82 13.83 14.30
CA GLN A 40 -34.02 14.74 15.13
C GLN A 40 -33.14 13.99 16.14
N ILE A 41 -33.62 12.89 16.72
CA ILE A 41 -32.82 12.01 17.60
C ILE A 41 -31.68 11.38 16.80
N LYS A 42 -31.98 10.80 15.63
CA LYS A 42 -30.98 10.20 14.75
C LYS A 42 -29.93 11.21 14.31
N ALA A 43 -30.36 12.41 13.88
CA ALA A 43 -29.44 13.49 13.53
C ALA A 43 -28.58 13.95 14.72
N HIS A 44 -29.12 13.96 15.94
CA HIS A 44 -28.38 14.32 17.15
C HIS A 44 -27.33 13.26 17.54
N GLU A 45 -27.70 11.98 17.50
CA GLU A 45 -26.78 10.84 17.71
C GLU A 45 -25.67 10.81 16.65
N GLU A 46 -26.00 11.10 15.40
CA GLU A 46 -25.04 11.20 14.28
C GLU A 46 -24.06 12.37 14.47
N ILE A 47 -24.53 13.55 14.86
CA ILE A 47 -23.67 14.71 15.16
C ILE A 47 -22.75 14.43 16.36
N HIS A 48 -23.27 13.77 17.40
CA HIS A 48 -22.49 13.39 18.58
C HIS A 48 -21.39 12.39 18.18
N SER A 49 -21.74 11.37 17.39
CA SER A 49 -20.82 10.35 16.90
C SER A 49 -19.65 10.95 16.10
N ILE A 50 -19.93 11.88 15.18
CA ILE A 50 -18.88 12.52 14.35
C ILE A 50 -17.91 13.36 15.18
N ARG A 51 -18.39 14.08 16.21
CA ARG A 51 -17.52 14.85 17.12
C ARG A 51 -16.59 13.94 17.93
N GLU A 52 -17.10 12.81 18.40
CA GLU A 52 -16.30 11.81 19.12
C GLU A 52 -15.23 11.18 18.22
N ILE A 53 -15.57 10.89 16.95
CA ILE A 53 -14.61 10.42 15.95
C ILE A 53 -13.52 11.48 15.73
N GLN A 54 -13.89 12.76 15.56
CA GLN A 54 -12.91 13.83 15.39
C GLN A 54 -11.98 13.95 16.60
N PHE A 55 -12.52 13.84 17.82
CA PHE A 55 -11.72 13.83 19.04
C PHE A 55 -10.74 12.65 19.08
N MET A 56 -11.20 11.45 18.73
CA MET A 56 -10.37 10.24 18.64
C MET A 56 -9.24 10.41 17.64
N LEU A 57 -9.52 10.93 16.44
CA LEU A 57 -8.49 11.16 15.42
C LEU A 57 -7.40 12.11 15.93
N ASN A 58 -7.79 13.24 16.55
CA ASN A 58 -6.83 14.18 17.14
C ASN A 58 -5.99 13.57 18.27
N LYS A 59 -6.60 12.72 19.09
CA LYS A 59 -5.94 12.10 20.24
C LYS A 59 -5.00 10.95 19.85
N GLU A 60 -5.43 10.07 18.97
CA GLU A 60 -4.74 8.79 18.72
C GLU A 60 -3.85 8.81 17.47
N SER A 61 -3.95 9.83 16.63
CA SER A 61 -3.15 9.95 15.41
C SER A 61 -2.32 11.23 15.36
N HIS A 62 -1.42 11.42 16.34
CA HIS A 62 -0.56 12.62 16.46
C HIS A 62 0.25 12.98 15.20
N SER A 63 0.50 12.01 14.31
CA SER A 63 1.22 12.24 13.04
C SER A 63 0.31 12.62 11.87
N MET A 64 -1.01 12.56 12.04
CA MET A 64 -2.01 12.95 11.05
C MET A 64 -2.16 14.48 11.03
N SER A 65 -2.22 15.08 9.84
CA SER A 65 -2.44 16.53 9.73
C SER A 65 -3.89 16.91 10.00
N GLN A 66 -4.11 18.14 10.47
CA GLN A 66 -5.46 18.65 10.69
C GLN A 66 -6.30 18.64 9.39
N ASP A 67 -5.70 18.99 8.25
CA ASP A 67 -6.39 18.92 6.95
C ASP A 67 -6.90 17.52 6.61
N LEU A 68 -6.11 16.48 6.93
CA LEU A 68 -6.53 15.09 6.72
C LEU A 68 -7.67 14.72 7.68
N ILE A 69 -7.59 15.13 8.96
CA ILE A 69 -8.67 14.91 9.93
C ILE A 69 -9.96 15.56 9.44
N ASP A 70 -9.92 16.83 9.04
CA ASP A 70 -11.08 17.57 8.56
C ASP A 70 -11.66 16.95 7.27
N THR A 71 -10.79 16.45 6.40
CA THR A 71 -11.17 15.70 5.19
C THR A 71 -11.88 14.40 5.52
N ILE A 72 -11.35 13.61 6.48
CA ILE A 72 -11.98 12.38 6.94
C ILE A 72 -13.38 12.67 7.48
N ILE A 73 -13.51 13.67 8.35
CA ILE A 73 -14.80 14.06 8.93
C ILE A 73 -15.79 14.49 7.85
N THR A 74 -15.33 15.24 6.85
CA THR A 74 -16.15 15.65 5.70
C THR A 74 -16.61 14.44 4.90
N ILE A 75 -15.70 13.51 4.58
CA ILE A 75 -16.02 12.27 3.86
C ILE A 75 -17.05 11.43 4.61
N LEU A 76 -16.92 11.28 5.94
CA LEU A 76 -17.88 10.52 6.75
C LEU A 76 -19.28 11.17 6.73
N LYS A 77 -19.37 12.49 6.88
CA LYS A 77 -20.63 13.24 6.76
C LYS A 77 -21.26 13.08 5.36
N CYS A 78 -20.44 13.14 4.31
CA CYS A 78 -20.93 12.98 2.94
C CYS A 78 -21.34 11.53 2.64
N ALA A 79 -20.61 10.54 3.14
CA ALA A 79 -20.99 9.14 3.02
C ALA A 79 -22.34 8.87 3.68
N GLN A 80 -22.59 9.45 4.86
CA GLN A 80 -23.88 9.39 5.54
C GLN A 80 -25.00 10.09 4.74
N LYS A 81 -24.73 11.30 4.22
CA LYS A 81 -25.70 12.03 3.39
C LYS A 81 -26.12 11.27 2.13
N TYR A 82 -25.19 10.52 1.54
CA TYR A 82 -25.45 9.68 0.36
C TYR A 82 -25.90 8.25 0.70
N ASP A 83 -26.20 7.97 1.97
CA ASP A 83 -26.63 6.65 2.47
C ASP A 83 -25.70 5.51 2.03
N ILE A 84 -24.39 5.78 2.04
CA ILE A 84 -23.40 4.74 1.76
C ILE A 84 -23.34 3.81 2.95
N SER A 85 -23.73 2.55 2.75
CA SER A 85 -23.59 1.51 3.77
C SER A 85 -22.14 1.05 3.89
N TYR A 86 -21.58 1.10 5.10
CA TYR A 86 -20.28 0.57 5.47
C TYR A 86 -20.28 0.09 6.93
N ASN A 87 -19.40 -0.84 7.28
CA ASN A 87 -19.14 -1.28 8.65
C ASN A 87 -18.30 -0.22 9.40
N PRO A 88 -18.25 -0.19 10.74
CA PRO A 88 -17.60 0.89 11.48
C PRO A 88 -16.07 0.82 11.49
N ILE A 89 -15.43 0.20 10.49
CA ILE A 89 -13.98 0.20 10.31
C ILE A 89 -13.59 1.21 9.24
N LEU A 90 -12.62 2.06 9.57
CA LEU A 90 -12.08 3.07 8.65
C LEU A 90 -10.60 2.83 8.42
N THR A 91 -10.22 2.66 7.16
CA THR A 91 -8.81 2.68 6.75
C THR A 91 -8.46 4.02 6.12
N VAL A 92 -7.34 4.62 6.52
CA VAL A 92 -6.84 5.87 5.95
C VAL A 92 -5.42 5.65 5.45
N ILE A 93 -5.14 6.02 4.20
CA ILE A 93 -3.81 6.08 3.62
C ILE A 93 -3.48 7.54 3.30
N ASP A 94 -2.43 8.08 3.91
CA ASP A 94 -1.94 9.41 3.61
C ASP A 94 -0.80 9.37 2.59
N TYR A 95 -1.13 9.54 1.31
CA TYR A 95 -0.11 9.56 0.25
C TYR A 95 0.67 10.88 0.18
N SER A 96 0.30 11.92 0.93
CA SER A 96 1.07 13.17 1.05
C SER A 96 2.37 12.96 1.84
N LYS A 97 2.40 11.95 2.72
CA LYS A 97 3.61 11.54 3.45
C LYS A 97 4.55 10.70 2.60
N PRO A 98 5.88 10.81 2.79
CA PRO A 98 6.86 9.90 2.21
C PRO A 98 6.53 8.43 2.50
N ALA A 99 6.80 7.54 1.54
CA ALA A 99 6.56 6.10 1.71
C ALA A 99 7.43 5.45 2.79
N SER A 100 8.52 6.10 3.20
CA SER A 100 9.36 5.69 4.34
C SER A 100 8.74 5.98 5.71
N GLN A 101 7.55 6.59 5.76
CA GLN A 101 6.81 6.81 7.00
C GLN A 101 5.62 5.86 7.10
N ARG A 102 5.26 5.52 8.35
CA ARG A 102 3.97 4.86 8.64
C ARG A 102 2.86 5.85 8.30
N ARG A 103 2.07 5.51 7.27
CA ARG A 103 1.08 6.39 6.64
C ARG A 103 -0.23 5.67 6.31
N LEU A 104 -0.44 4.50 6.91
CA LEU A 104 -1.70 3.77 6.91
C LEU A 104 -2.20 3.68 8.35
N TRP A 105 -3.45 4.07 8.56
CA TRP A 105 -4.16 3.90 9.83
C TRP A 105 -5.40 3.05 9.62
N ILE A 106 -5.74 2.25 10.63
CA ILE A 106 -7.01 1.52 10.70
C ILE A 106 -7.67 1.87 12.03
N PHE A 107 -8.90 2.36 11.97
CA PHE A 107 -9.67 2.78 13.14
C PHE A 107 -10.95 1.94 13.27
N ASP A 108 -11.33 1.73 14.51
CA ASP A 108 -12.66 1.26 14.91
C ASP A 108 -13.46 2.48 15.33
N LEU A 109 -14.42 2.89 14.50
CA LEU A 109 -15.24 4.08 14.71
C LEU A 109 -16.28 3.87 15.81
N ASN A 110 -16.71 2.64 16.07
CA ASN A 110 -17.68 2.33 17.11
C ASN A 110 -17.03 2.43 18.50
N HIS A 111 -15.87 1.79 18.65
CA HIS A 111 -15.10 1.82 19.90
C HIS A 111 -14.16 3.02 20.01
N LYS A 112 -14.13 3.89 19.00
CA LYS A 112 -13.32 5.12 18.96
C LYS A 112 -11.86 4.85 19.31
N LYS A 113 -11.24 3.92 18.57
CA LYS A 113 -9.84 3.51 18.78
C LYS A 113 -9.07 3.28 17.47
N LEU A 114 -7.79 3.55 17.51
CA LEU A 114 -6.78 3.16 16.54
C LEU A 114 -6.45 1.67 16.73
N LEU A 115 -6.61 0.90 15.67
CA LEU A 115 -6.29 -0.53 15.64
C LEU A 115 -4.88 -0.78 15.12
N LEU A 116 -4.41 0.01 14.15
CA LEU A 116 -3.09 -0.17 13.54
C LEU A 116 -2.59 1.12 12.89
N HIS A 117 -1.29 1.40 13.04
CA HIS A 117 -0.56 2.42 12.30
C HIS A 117 0.70 1.82 11.69
N THR A 118 0.78 1.74 10.35
CA THR A 118 1.84 0.99 9.67
C THR A 118 2.22 1.55 8.29
N TYR A 119 3.16 0.91 7.61
CA TYR A 119 3.64 1.25 6.27
C TYR A 119 2.64 0.83 5.17
N VAL A 120 2.66 1.56 4.06
CA VAL A 120 1.93 1.17 2.84
C VAL A 120 2.63 1.70 1.58
N SER A 121 2.80 0.83 0.59
CA SER A 121 3.40 1.19 -0.70
C SER A 121 2.45 1.99 -1.59
N HIS A 122 3.00 2.55 -2.66
CA HIS A 122 2.26 3.13 -3.77
C HIS A 122 2.71 2.50 -5.10
N GLY A 123 2.03 2.85 -6.20
CA GLY A 123 2.38 2.39 -7.54
C GLY A 123 3.71 2.94 -8.05
N ILE A 124 4.44 2.19 -8.87
CA ILE A 124 5.76 2.57 -9.39
C ILE A 124 5.74 3.88 -10.19
N LYS A 125 4.61 4.21 -10.83
CA LYS A 125 4.39 5.46 -11.55
C LYS A 125 3.85 6.60 -10.67
N SER A 126 3.60 6.36 -9.38
CA SER A 126 3.18 7.42 -8.46
C SER A 126 4.34 8.21 -7.87
N GLY A 127 5.59 7.74 -7.99
CA GLY A 127 6.77 8.38 -7.42
C GLY A 127 7.82 7.36 -6.96
N ILE A 128 8.90 7.86 -6.34
CA ILE A 128 9.95 7.02 -5.73
C ILE A 128 9.76 6.96 -4.21
N LEU A 129 10.04 8.07 -3.53
CA LEU A 129 9.85 8.20 -2.09
C LEU A 129 8.51 8.88 -1.78
N SER A 130 8.27 10.05 -2.37
CA SER A 130 7.00 10.76 -2.28
C SER A 130 6.08 10.37 -3.42
N SER A 131 4.80 10.18 -3.12
CA SER A 131 3.76 10.03 -4.13
C SER A 131 3.41 11.42 -4.69
N ARG A 132 3.54 11.62 -6.00
CA ARG A 132 3.32 12.90 -6.71
C ARG A 132 2.44 12.75 -7.96
N TYR A 133 2.04 11.54 -8.28
CA TYR A 133 1.19 11.25 -9.42
C TYR A 133 0.17 10.17 -9.07
N PHE A 134 -1.07 10.37 -9.52
CA PHE A 134 -2.15 9.43 -9.33
C PHE A 134 -2.93 9.29 -10.62
N SER A 135 -3.41 8.08 -10.88
CA SER A 135 -4.13 7.81 -12.12
C SER A 135 -5.18 6.74 -11.93
N ASN A 136 -6.35 7.01 -12.49
CA ASN A 136 -7.46 6.07 -12.59
C ASN A 136 -7.45 5.29 -13.92
N ARG A 137 -6.44 5.49 -14.79
CA ARG A 137 -6.39 4.83 -16.10
C ARG A 137 -5.94 3.37 -15.97
N HIS A 138 -6.46 2.53 -16.85
CA HIS A 138 -5.96 1.17 -17.01
C HIS A 138 -4.47 1.16 -17.35
N ASN A 139 -3.73 0.19 -16.81
CA ASN A 139 -2.30 0.00 -17.03
C ASN A 139 -1.38 1.20 -16.68
N SER A 140 -1.88 2.22 -15.95
CA SER A 140 -1.08 3.38 -15.54
C SER A 140 0.06 3.04 -14.58
N LYS A 141 -0.01 1.88 -13.90
CA LYS A 141 0.91 1.46 -12.81
C LYS A 141 1.04 2.47 -11.67
N ALA A 142 0.12 3.45 -11.59
CA ALA A 142 0.03 4.45 -10.54
C ALA A 142 -1.12 4.11 -9.59
N SER A 143 -0.98 4.52 -8.33
CA SER A 143 -2.09 4.47 -7.38
C SER A 143 -3.17 5.50 -7.75
N SER A 144 -4.38 5.29 -7.26
CA SER A 144 -5.48 6.25 -7.38
C SER A 144 -5.88 6.74 -5.98
N ILE A 145 -6.26 8.02 -5.88
CA ILE A 145 -6.76 8.64 -4.65
C ILE A 145 -8.28 8.53 -4.56
N GLY A 146 -8.84 8.87 -3.39
CA GLY A 146 -10.27 8.94 -3.17
C GLY A 146 -10.81 7.88 -2.20
N VAL A 147 -12.13 7.80 -2.12
CA VAL A 147 -12.88 6.89 -1.25
C VAL A 147 -13.13 5.56 -1.94
N TYR A 148 -12.82 4.49 -1.23
CA TYR A 148 -13.01 3.10 -1.63
C TYR A 148 -13.89 2.37 -0.63
N LYS A 149 -14.50 1.29 -1.10
CA LYS A 149 -15.15 0.25 -0.32
C LYS A 149 -14.38 -1.05 -0.44
N THR A 150 -14.24 -1.76 0.67
CA THR A 150 -13.61 -3.08 0.70
C THR A 150 -14.64 -4.18 0.44
N GLU A 151 -14.19 -5.24 -0.23
CA GLU A 151 -15.02 -6.37 -0.63
C GLU A 151 -14.54 -7.67 0.02
N ASN A 152 -14.81 -8.81 -0.62
CA ASN A 152 -14.32 -10.11 -0.19
C ASN A 152 -12.81 -10.26 -0.38
N ASP A 153 -12.18 -10.97 0.57
CA ASP A 153 -10.84 -11.48 0.43
C ASP A 153 -10.75 -12.60 -0.63
N TYR A 154 -9.54 -12.84 -1.12
CA TYR A 154 -9.24 -13.97 -1.99
C TYR A 154 -7.76 -14.34 -1.93
N TYR A 155 -7.43 -15.53 -2.41
CA TYR A 155 -6.04 -15.92 -2.66
C TYR A 155 -5.70 -15.73 -4.14
N GLY A 156 -4.63 -15.00 -4.42
CA GLY A 156 -4.15 -14.76 -5.79
C GLY A 156 -2.63 -14.83 -5.90
N ARG A 157 -2.07 -14.29 -6.99
CA ARG A 157 -0.61 -14.32 -7.28
C ARG A 157 0.28 -13.65 -6.22
N TYR A 158 -0.31 -12.78 -5.39
CA TYR A 158 0.35 -12.09 -4.28
C TYR A 158 0.04 -12.71 -2.91
N GLY A 159 -0.65 -13.85 -2.88
CA GLY A 159 -1.14 -14.49 -1.66
C GLY A 159 -2.52 -13.96 -1.26
N TYR A 160 -2.74 -13.85 0.05
CA TYR A 160 -3.97 -13.32 0.64
C TYR A 160 -4.13 -11.83 0.30
N ALA A 161 -5.23 -11.49 -0.34
CA ALA A 161 -5.48 -10.14 -0.86
C ALA A 161 -6.96 -9.75 -0.72
N LEU A 162 -7.22 -8.44 -0.74
CA LEU A 162 -8.54 -7.86 -0.57
C LEU A 162 -8.92 -6.99 -1.77
N ARG A 163 -10.09 -7.24 -2.35
CA ARG A 163 -10.60 -6.43 -3.46
C ARG A 163 -11.06 -5.05 -2.97
N LEU A 164 -10.80 -4.03 -3.79
CA LEU A 164 -11.19 -2.65 -3.54
C LEU A 164 -12.09 -2.16 -4.67
N ILE A 165 -13.21 -1.53 -4.32
CA ILE A 165 -14.10 -0.83 -5.24
C ILE A 165 -13.93 0.66 -5.01
N GLY A 166 -13.62 1.43 -6.06
CA GLY A 166 -13.59 2.88 -5.97
C GLY A 166 -15.00 3.48 -6.06
N LEU A 167 -15.28 4.48 -5.23
CA LEU A 167 -16.60 5.11 -5.15
C LEU A 167 -16.66 6.47 -5.88
N GLU A 168 -15.54 6.93 -6.44
CA GLU A 168 -15.38 8.27 -7.01
C GLU A 168 -15.06 8.23 -8.50
N SER A 169 -16.06 8.64 -9.29
CA SER A 169 -15.97 8.81 -10.74
C SER A 169 -14.78 9.70 -11.12
N GLY A 170 -13.92 9.21 -12.00
CA GLY A 170 -12.75 9.93 -12.49
C GLY A 170 -11.52 9.85 -11.57
N PHE A 171 -11.67 9.42 -10.32
CA PHE A 171 -10.57 9.32 -9.35
C PHE A 171 -10.14 7.88 -9.09
N ASN A 172 -11.10 6.98 -8.86
CA ASN A 172 -10.82 5.59 -8.53
C ASN A 172 -11.88 4.58 -8.99
N ASP A 173 -12.91 4.98 -9.72
CA ASP A 173 -13.98 4.12 -10.22
C ASP A 173 -13.50 2.93 -11.09
N ASN A 174 -12.30 3.01 -11.70
CA ASN A 174 -11.70 1.87 -12.40
C ASN A 174 -10.90 0.94 -11.49
N ALA A 175 -10.83 1.15 -10.17
CA ALA A 175 -9.97 0.36 -9.28
C ALA A 175 -10.23 -1.14 -9.36
N PHE A 176 -11.50 -1.55 -9.36
CA PHE A 176 -11.89 -2.95 -9.44
C PHE A 176 -11.48 -3.57 -10.80
N SER A 177 -11.83 -2.90 -11.91
CA SER A 177 -11.50 -3.37 -13.27
C SER A 177 -9.99 -3.35 -13.57
N ARG A 178 -9.22 -2.51 -12.85
CA ARG A 178 -7.75 -2.47 -12.85
C ARG A 178 -7.11 -3.53 -11.95
N ALA A 179 -7.91 -4.36 -11.28
CA ALA A 179 -7.45 -5.34 -10.29
C ALA A 179 -6.61 -4.70 -9.18
N VAL A 180 -6.97 -3.48 -8.74
CA VAL A 180 -6.37 -2.83 -7.58
C VAL A 180 -6.88 -3.55 -6.32
N VAL A 181 -5.95 -4.11 -5.56
CA VAL A 181 -6.23 -4.89 -4.35
C VAL A 181 -5.26 -4.49 -3.24
N MET A 182 -5.66 -4.63 -1.99
CA MET A 182 -4.71 -4.59 -0.87
C MET A 182 -4.06 -5.96 -0.72
N HIS A 183 -2.72 -6.02 -0.60
CA HIS A 183 -2.00 -7.28 -0.49
C HIS A 183 -0.70 -7.12 0.31
N GLY A 184 -0.12 -8.24 0.75
CA GLY A 184 1.18 -8.24 1.42
C GLY A 184 2.36 -8.01 0.47
N GLY A 185 3.35 -7.23 0.89
CA GLY A 185 4.61 -6.99 0.19
C GLY A 185 5.80 -7.20 1.11
N TRP A 186 6.72 -8.09 0.74
CA TRP A 186 7.94 -8.33 1.54
C TRP A 186 8.85 -7.09 1.59
N TYR A 187 8.72 -6.20 0.62
CA TYR A 187 9.46 -4.96 0.47
C TYR A 187 8.83 -3.76 1.20
N VAL A 188 7.86 -3.98 2.11
CA VAL A 188 7.11 -2.91 2.80
C VAL A 188 7.28 -2.95 4.32
N ASN A 189 8.09 -3.87 4.87
CA ASN A 189 8.34 -3.93 6.31
C ASN A 189 9.38 -2.92 6.77
N GLU A 190 9.43 -2.70 8.10
CA GLU A 190 10.32 -1.73 8.75
C GLU A 190 11.80 -1.98 8.43
N ASN A 191 12.28 -3.21 8.58
CA ASN A 191 13.68 -3.57 8.30
C ASN A 191 14.09 -3.21 6.86
N PHE A 192 13.21 -3.44 5.88
CA PHE A 192 13.45 -3.07 4.49
C PHE A 192 13.53 -1.55 4.33
N VAL A 193 12.63 -0.80 4.97
CA VAL A 193 12.63 0.68 4.94
C VAL A 193 13.88 1.24 5.63
N GLU A 194 14.34 0.65 6.73
CA GLU A 194 15.57 1.06 7.41
C GLU A 194 16.81 0.80 6.56
N LYS A 195 16.89 -0.38 5.92
CA LYS A 195 17.99 -0.79 5.04
C LYS A 195 18.07 0.06 3.77
N TYR A 196 16.94 0.32 3.11
CA TYR A 196 16.90 0.95 1.79
C TYR A 196 16.26 2.35 1.76
N LYS A 197 15.97 2.93 2.93
CA LYS A 197 15.40 4.27 3.13
C LYS A 197 14.01 4.51 2.54
N ARG A 198 13.41 3.50 1.91
CA ARG A 198 12.03 3.49 1.41
C ARG A 198 11.53 2.06 1.21
N PRO A 199 10.20 1.83 1.21
CA PRO A 199 9.66 0.56 0.77
C PRO A 199 9.77 0.42 -0.76
N GLY A 200 9.63 -0.81 -1.23
CA GLY A 200 9.37 -1.08 -2.64
C GLY A 200 7.98 -0.64 -3.09
N ARG A 201 7.75 -0.64 -4.40
CA ARG A 201 6.54 -0.11 -5.06
C ARG A 201 5.78 -1.20 -5.81
N SER A 202 4.47 -1.15 -5.72
CA SER A 202 3.56 -2.03 -6.44
C SER A 202 3.30 -1.49 -7.86
N TRP A 203 2.32 -2.05 -8.57
CA TRP A 203 1.80 -1.48 -9.82
C TRP A 203 0.49 -0.70 -9.62
N GLY A 204 0.32 -0.11 -8.43
CA GLY A 204 -0.84 0.74 -8.08
C GLY A 204 -1.57 0.27 -6.82
N CYS A 205 -1.46 -1.02 -6.49
CA CYS A 205 -2.03 -1.65 -5.30
C CYS A 205 -1.42 -1.08 -3.99
N PRO A 206 -2.21 -0.81 -2.95
CA PRO A 206 -1.67 -0.56 -1.61
C PRO A 206 -1.09 -1.87 -1.05
N ALA A 207 0.22 -2.06 -1.16
CA ALA A 207 0.88 -3.20 -0.52
C ALA A 207 1.25 -2.84 0.92
N VAL A 208 1.03 -3.77 1.84
CA VAL A 208 1.26 -3.60 3.29
C VAL A 208 2.29 -4.62 3.78
N PRO A 209 2.88 -4.46 4.99
CA PRO A 209 3.79 -5.44 5.55
C PRO A 209 3.16 -6.85 5.61
N ARG A 210 3.95 -7.87 5.31
CA ARG A 210 3.46 -9.26 5.21
C ARG A 210 2.93 -9.77 6.56
N GLU A 211 3.64 -9.43 7.62
CA GLU A 211 3.33 -9.73 9.01
C GLU A 211 1.96 -9.15 9.45
N HIS A 212 1.54 -8.02 8.89
CA HIS A 212 0.25 -7.40 9.20
C HIS A 212 -0.85 -7.76 8.20
N THR A 213 -0.53 -8.36 7.06
CA THR A 213 -1.47 -8.56 5.95
C THR A 213 -2.76 -9.26 6.37
N ARG A 214 -2.66 -10.35 7.14
CA ARG A 214 -3.84 -11.11 7.56
C ARG A 214 -4.70 -10.35 8.57
N PHE A 215 -4.06 -9.69 9.53
CA PHE A 215 -4.75 -8.83 10.50
C PHE A 215 -5.49 -7.71 9.79
N ILE A 216 -4.80 -6.98 8.89
CA ILE A 216 -5.37 -5.86 8.14
C ILE A 216 -6.58 -6.34 7.33
N ILE A 217 -6.39 -7.33 6.45
CA ILE A 217 -7.46 -7.80 5.56
C ILE A 217 -8.66 -8.32 6.36
N ASN A 218 -8.44 -9.11 7.41
CA ASN A 218 -9.55 -9.60 8.24
C ASN A 218 -10.28 -8.50 9.00
N THR A 219 -9.58 -7.41 9.35
CA THR A 219 -10.17 -6.27 10.06
C THR A 219 -11.01 -5.41 9.12
N ILE A 220 -10.53 -5.20 7.90
CA ILE A 220 -11.11 -4.20 6.99
C ILE A 220 -11.97 -4.83 5.89
N LYS A 221 -12.08 -6.15 5.79
CA LYS A 221 -12.96 -6.78 4.79
C LYS A 221 -14.44 -6.55 5.12
N ASP A 222 -15.30 -7.01 4.24
CA ASP A 222 -16.74 -7.04 4.44
C ASP A 222 -17.34 -5.63 4.62
N ASN A 223 -17.15 -4.79 3.60
CA ASN A 223 -17.79 -3.47 3.46
C ASN A 223 -17.27 -2.38 4.43
N SER A 224 -15.95 -2.22 4.58
CA SER A 224 -15.36 -1.08 5.29
C SER A 224 -15.06 0.08 4.33
N LEU A 225 -14.91 1.30 4.87
CA LEU A 225 -14.40 2.44 4.10
C LEU A 225 -12.87 2.49 4.11
N LEU A 226 -12.30 2.84 2.95
CA LEU A 226 -10.89 3.17 2.81
C LEU A 226 -10.73 4.52 2.12
N ILE A 227 -9.99 5.44 2.73
CA ILE A 227 -9.69 6.77 2.18
C ILE A 227 -8.22 6.80 1.76
N ALA A 228 -7.96 6.90 0.46
CA ALA A 228 -6.61 7.15 -0.07
C ALA A 228 -6.44 8.66 -0.32
N TYR A 229 -5.86 9.34 0.65
CA TYR A 229 -5.76 10.79 0.70
C TYR A 229 -4.54 11.34 -0.05
N TYR A 230 -4.76 12.46 -0.74
CA TYR A 230 -3.72 13.37 -1.19
C TYR A 230 -4.27 14.80 -1.33
N PRO A 231 -3.51 15.86 -0.99
CA PRO A 231 -3.94 17.25 -1.16
C PRO A 231 -3.92 17.70 -2.63
N SER A 232 -4.75 17.09 -3.48
CA SER A 232 -4.89 17.45 -4.90
C SER A 232 -6.02 18.46 -5.08
N GLU A 233 -5.73 19.62 -5.66
CA GLU A 233 -6.74 20.65 -5.94
C GLU A 233 -7.92 20.07 -6.75
N ASN A 234 -7.61 19.34 -7.82
CA ASN A 234 -8.61 18.72 -8.68
C ASN A 234 -9.52 17.75 -7.91
N TRP A 235 -9.00 17.00 -6.92
CA TRP A 235 -9.82 16.11 -6.10
C TRP A 235 -10.73 16.89 -5.15
N TYR A 236 -10.21 17.89 -4.45
CA TYR A 236 -11.04 18.75 -3.58
C TYR A 236 -12.15 19.46 -4.35
N MET A 237 -11.90 19.91 -5.58
CA MET A 237 -12.89 20.62 -6.37
C MET A 237 -14.00 19.74 -6.96
N LYS A 238 -13.72 18.45 -7.21
CA LYS A 238 -14.65 17.57 -7.96
C LYS A 238 -15.17 16.37 -7.17
N SER A 239 -14.56 16.03 -6.04
CA SER A 239 -14.99 14.90 -5.24
C SER A 239 -16.40 15.11 -4.69
N LYS A 240 -17.30 14.17 -4.95
CA LYS A 240 -18.63 14.20 -4.33
C LYS A 240 -18.55 14.01 -2.81
N TYR A 241 -17.56 13.27 -2.31
CA TYR A 241 -17.38 13.02 -0.87
C TYR A 241 -16.71 14.17 -0.11
N ILE A 242 -16.29 15.21 -0.81
CA ILE A 242 -15.81 16.46 -0.20
C ILE A 242 -16.88 17.57 -0.35
N ASN A 243 -17.65 17.56 -1.44
CA ASN A 243 -18.53 18.68 -1.84
C ASN A 243 -20.03 18.46 -1.58
N CYS A 244 -20.42 17.56 -0.68
CA CYS A 244 -21.82 17.18 -0.54
C CYS A 244 -22.75 18.27 0.01
N ASN A 245 -22.23 19.36 0.59
CA ASN A 245 -23.01 20.42 1.22
C ASN A 245 -22.97 21.77 0.48
N ASN A 246 -22.69 21.77 -0.84
CA ASN A 246 -22.55 22.98 -1.67
C ASN A 246 -21.48 23.98 -1.19
N PHE A 247 -20.73 23.64 -0.16
CA PHE A 247 -19.61 24.40 0.37
C PHE A 247 -18.40 23.48 0.38
N SER A 248 -17.39 23.81 -0.42
CA SER A 248 -16.10 23.14 -0.40
C SER A 248 -15.17 23.95 0.50
N PRO A 249 -14.85 23.49 1.73
CA PRO A 249 -13.70 24.04 2.40
C PRO A 249 -12.47 23.52 1.67
N VAL A 250 -11.95 24.32 0.73
CA VAL A 250 -10.55 24.20 0.33
C VAL A 250 -9.73 24.20 1.64
N PRO A 251 -8.86 23.20 1.86
CA PRO A 251 -8.12 23.11 3.12
C PRO A 251 -7.34 24.40 3.32
N LYS A 252 -7.48 25.02 4.49
CA LYS A 252 -6.84 26.31 4.77
C LYS A 252 -5.31 26.19 4.88
N THR A 253 -4.80 25.00 5.25
CA THR A 253 -3.37 24.77 5.48
C THR A 253 -2.72 23.76 4.54
N ALA A 254 -3.50 23.03 3.72
CA ALA A 254 -2.91 22.10 2.77
C ALA A 254 -2.36 22.87 1.57
N ASN A 255 -1.05 22.73 1.32
CA ASN A 255 -0.46 23.12 0.04
C ASN A 255 -1.03 22.20 -1.05
N LEU A 256 -2.14 22.61 -1.66
CA LEU A 256 -2.79 21.89 -2.73
C LEU A 256 -1.86 21.80 -3.94
N GLN A 257 -1.80 20.61 -4.53
CA GLN A 257 -1.05 20.38 -5.76
C GLN A 257 -1.97 20.43 -6.96
N THR A 258 -1.60 21.31 -7.88
CA THR A 258 -2.31 21.61 -9.13
C THR A 258 -1.79 20.74 -10.28
N GLU A 259 -0.47 20.52 -10.32
CA GLU A 259 0.20 19.70 -11.33
C GLU A 259 0.71 18.38 -10.74
N LEU A 260 0.05 17.29 -11.13
CA LEU A 260 0.50 15.92 -10.87
C LEU A 260 1.03 15.36 -12.18
N ASN A 261 2.31 15.58 -12.46
CA ASN A 261 2.95 15.07 -13.67
C ASN A 261 3.43 13.63 -13.45
N GLU A 262 3.25 12.79 -14.47
CA GLU A 262 3.78 11.42 -14.42
C GLU A 262 5.30 11.48 -14.28
N PRO A 263 5.90 10.85 -13.26
CA PRO A 263 7.34 10.86 -13.09
C PRO A 263 8.04 10.15 -14.25
N GLU A 264 9.09 10.78 -14.78
CA GLU A 264 10.00 10.12 -15.71
C GLU A 264 10.65 8.90 -15.04
N GLU A 265 10.71 7.80 -15.78
CA GLU A 265 11.27 6.55 -15.30
C GLU A 265 12.50 6.20 -16.13
N ASN A 266 13.64 6.84 -15.81
CA ASN A 266 14.93 6.43 -16.35
C ASN A 266 15.29 5.05 -15.79
N ARG A 267 15.52 4.09 -16.68
CA ARG A 267 15.92 2.72 -16.36
C ARG A 267 17.37 2.52 -16.80
N ASP A 268 18.19 2.11 -15.87
CA ASP A 268 19.54 1.65 -16.17
C ASP A 268 19.43 0.36 -16.99
N GLU A 269 20.38 0.16 -17.89
CA GLU A 269 20.52 -1.10 -18.60
C GLU A 269 20.85 -2.23 -17.62
N ILE A 270 20.34 -3.42 -17.91
CA ILE A 270 20.67 -4.65 -17.20
C ILE A 270 21.25 -5.67 -18.16
N LEU A 271 21.98 -6.63 -17.61
CA LEU A 271 22.62 -7.69 -18.39
C LEU A 271 21.83 -9.00 -18.39
N PHE A 272 21.70 -9.61 -19.56
CA PHE A 272 21.11 -10.93 -19.74
C PHE A 272 21.98 -11.83 -20.63
N LEU A 273 21.83 -13.14 -20.48
CA LEU A 273 22.44 -14.13 -21.37
C LEU A 273 21.52 -14.43 -22.54
N GLU A 274 22.02 -14.13 -23.74
CA GLU A 274 21.35 -14.46 -24.98
C GLU A 274 21.48 -15.95 -25.28
N LYS A 275 20.35 -16.61 -25.55
CA LYS A 275 20.31 -18.03 -25.92
C LYS A 275 20.01 -18.26 -27.39
N ASN A 276 19.24 -17.38 -28.01
CA ASN A 276 18.62 -17.62 -29.31
C ASN A 276 19.24 -16.83 -30.47
N ASN A 277 20.30 -16.05 -30.20
CA ASN A 277 21.02 -15.23 -31.19
C ASN A 277 20.12 -14.30 -32.04
N ASN A 278 18.98 -13.88 -31.49
CA ASN A 278 17.99 -13.04 -32.18
C ASN A 278 18.12 -11.55 -31.83
N ASN A 279 19.11 -11.17 -31.01
CA ASN A 279 19.34 -9.82 -30.49
C ASN A 279 18.15 -9.25 -29.71
N GLN A 280 17.22 -10.09 -29.24
CA GLN A 280 16.03 -9.67 -28.51
C GLN A 280 15.90 -10.42 -27.20
N ARG A 281 15.57 -9.68 -26.14
CA ARG A 281 15.44 -10.25 -24.80
C ARG A 281 14.15 -11.07 -24.67
N GLU A 282 14.28 -12.33 -24.29
CA GLU A 282 13.14 -13.21 -23.98
C GLU A 282 12.89 -13.36 -22.47
N GLU A 283 11.66 -13.74 -22.05
CA GLU A 283 11.34 -13.79 -20.62
C GLU A 283 12.11 -14.85 -19.82
N ASN A 284 12.53 -15.92 -20.49
CA ASN A 284 13.28 -17.06 -19.98
C ASN A 284 14.81 -16.92 -20.13
N GLU A 285 15.30 -15.77 -20.60
CA GLU A 285 16.73 -15.50 -20.67
C GLU A 285 17.26 -15.08 -19.29
N PRO A 286 18.36 -15.73 -18.83
CA PRO A 286 18.89 -15.47 -17.50
C PRO A 286 19.44 -14.06 -17.38
N ILE A 287 19.04 -13.34 -16.33
CA ILE A 287 19.66 -12.06 -15.97
C ILE A 287 20.85 -12.32 -15.06
N LEU A 288 21.92 -11.56 -15.29
CA LEU A 288 23.10 -11.56 -14.43
C LEU A 288 22.79 -10.74 -13.18
N VAL A 289 22.93 -11.36 -12.02
CA VAL A 289 22.65 -10.73 -10.74
C VAL A 289 23.78 -10.93 -9.75
N ILE A 290 23.84 -10.06 -8.75
CA ILE A 290 24.63 -10.22 -7.54
C ILE A 290 23.71 -10.08 -6.33
N SER A 291 24.07 -10.69 -5.19
CA SER A 291 23.31 -10.45 -3.95
C SER A 291 23.43 -8.98 -3.51
N ALA A 292 22.37 -8.44 -2.90
CA ALA A 292 22.35 -7.05 -2.46
C ALA A 292 23.46 -6.74 -1.44
N ASP A 293 23.79 -7.67 -0.56
CA ASP A 293 24.85 -7.50 0.44
C ASP A 293 26.24 -7.50 -0.21
N ASN A 294 26.47 -8.37 -1.21
CA ASN A 294 27.74 -8.37 -1.95
C ASN A 294 27.86 -7.16 -2.86
N TYR A 295 26.76 -6.69 -3.45
CA TYR A 295 26.73 -5.44 -4.21
C TYR A 295 27.28 -4.28 -3.38
N GLN A 296 26.79 -4.11 -2.15
CA GLN A 296 27.27 -3.03 -1.26
C GLN A 296 28.75 -3.18 -0.92
N LYS A 297 29.23 -4.42 -0.70
CA LYS A 297 30.64 -4.69 -0.40
C LYS A 297 31.57 -4.42 -1.59
N VAL A 298 31.14 -4.78 -2.80
CA VAL A 298 31.94 -4.65 -4.03
C VAL A 298 31.99 -3.21 -4.50
N PHE A 299 30.85 -2.53 -4.51
CA PHE A 299 30.72 -1.21 -5.13
C PHE A 299 30.73 -0.05 -4.13
N ASN A 300 30.71 -0.33 -2.82
CA ASN A 300 30.65 0.65 -1.75
C ASN A 300 29.58 1.74 -1.97
N ARG A 301 28.40 1.33 -2.45
CA ARG A 301 27.30 2.24 -2.79
C ARG A 301 25.94 1.62 -2.46
N GLU A 302 24.91 2.47 -2.44
CA GLU A 302 23.54 2.03 -2.19
C GLU A 302 23.02 1.09 -3.27
N VAL A 303 22.16 0.15 -2.85
CA VAL A 303 21.59 -0.84 -3.75
C VAL A 303 20.55 -0.19 -4.67
N PRO A 304 20.68 -0.35 -6.00
CA PRO A 304 19.79 0.26 -6.97
C PRO A 304 18.46 -0.52 -7.03
N LEU A 305 17.49 -0.11 -6.20
CA LEU A 305 16.20 -0.78 -6.09
C LEU A 305 15.44 -0.92 -7.42
N LYS A 306 15.70 -0.05 -8.41
CA LYS A 306 15.13 -0.14 -9.77
C LYS A 306 15.56 -1.41 -10.52
N ARG A 307 16.71 -2.00 -10.16
CA ARG A 307 17.25 -3.24 -10.72
C ARG A 307 17.14 -4.43 -9.76
N MET A 308 16.51 -4.24 -8.60
CA MET A 308 16.31 -5.33 -7.64
C MET A 308 15.24 -6.30 -8.15
N LEU A 309 15.45 -7.60 -7.92
CA LEU A 309 14.44 -8.62 -8.19
C LEU A 309 13.19 -8.38 -7.31
N ARG A 310 12.00 -8.44 -7.89
CA ARG A 310 10.73 -8.28 -7.15
C ARG A 310 10.42 -9.48 -6.23
N ARG A 311 11.17 -10.57 -6.33
CA ARG A 311 11.03 -11.80 -5.54
C ARG A 311 12.43 -12.20 -5.05
N PRO A 312 12.65 -12.29 -3.73
CA PRO A 312 13.90 -12.80 -3.20
C PRO A 312 13.99 -14.31 -3.44
N LEU A 313 15.21 -14.82 -3.40
CA LEU A 313 15.51 -16.25 -3.48
C LEU A 313 16.11 -16.68 -2.15
N ASN A 314 15.53 -17.70 -1.49
CA ASN A 314 15.99 -18.17 -0.16
C ASN A 314 16.12 -17.04 0.87
N ASN A 315 15.17 -16.10 0.88
CA ASN A 315 15.17 -14.88 1.70
C ASN A 315 16.34 -13.91 1.44
N GLN A 316 17.10 -14.10 0.37
CA GLN A 316 18.17 -13.20 -0.05
C GLN A 316 17.72 -12.32 -1.23
N GLU A 317 18.13 -11.06 -1.20
CA GLU A 317 17.85 -10.04 -2.20
C GLU A 317 18.92 -10.04 -3.28
N PHE A 318 18.51 -9.87 -4.53
CA PHE A 318 19.40 -9.86 -5.68
C PHE A 318 19.13 -8.65 -6.57
N VAL A 319 20.18 -8.16 -7.20
CA VAL A 319 20.18 -6.96 -8.04
C VAL A 319 20.79 -7.31 -9.38
N ALA A 320 20.10 -6.94 -10.45
CA ALA A 320 20.60 -7.12 -11.81
C ALA A 320 21.79 -6.20 -12.07
N LEU A 321 22.87 -6.75 -12.62
CA LEU A 321 24.09 -6.02 -12.94
C LEU A 321 23.93 -5.22 -14.25
N ASN A 322 24.66 -4.11 -14.36
CA ASN A 322 24.83 -3.36 -15.60
C ASN A 322 26.24 -3.56 -16.22
N LEU A 323 26.52 -2.93 -17.36
CA LEU A 323 27.78 -3.13 -18.09
C LEU A 323 29.02 -2.72 -17.25
N ASP A 324 28.99 -1.52 -16.68
CA ASP A 324 30.10 -0.97 -15.89
C ASP A 324 30.37 -1.81 -14.63
N GLU A 325 29.32 -2.27 -13.96
CA GLU A 325 29.41 -3.12 -12.77
C GLU A 325 30.04 -4.47 -13.10
N LEU A 326 29.65 -5.10 -14.21
CA LEU A 326 30.26 -6.36 -14.64
C LEU A 326 31.74 -6.16 -14.99
N GLN A 327 32.07 -5.10 -15.73
CA GLN A 327 33.46 -4.76 -16.07
C GLN A 327 34.31 -4.57 -14.81
N GLN A 328 33.79 -3.87 -13.80
CA GLN A 328 34.48 -3.64 -12.55
C GLN A 328 34.72 -4.94 -11.78
N ILE A 329 33.73 -5.85 -11.72
CA ILE A 329 33.89 -7.17 -11.10
C ILE A 329 34.96 -7.99 -11.82
N ILE A 330 34.93 -8.05 -13.16
CA ILE A 330 35.92 -8.80 -13.95
C ILE A 330 37.34 -8.27 -13.69
N THR A 331 37.48 -6.94 -13.64
CA THR A 331 38.81 -6.30 -13.54
C THR A 331 39.39 -6.39 -12.14
N HIS A 332 38.57 -6.20 -11.10
CA HIS A 332 39.07 -6.03 -9.72
C HIS A 332 38.79 -7.22 -8.81
N TYR A 333 37.81 -8.07 -9.16
CA TYR A 333 37.36 -9.19 -8.33
C TYR A 333 37.07 -10.46 -9.16
N PRO A 334 38.00 -10.91 -10.04
CA PRO A 334 37.77 -12.05 -10.92
C PRO A 334 37.41 -13.35 -10.16
N GLU A 335 37.89 -13.49 -8.92
CA GLU A 335 37.58 -14.61 -8.03
C GLU A 335 36.09 -14.71 -7.66
N LYS A 336 35.32 -13.61 -7.75
CA LYS A 336 33.87 -13.59 -7.49
C LYS A 336 33.05 -14.22 -8.62
N ILE A 337 33.62 -14.29 -9.82
CA ILE A 337 33.02 -14.90 -11.01
C ILE A 337 33.39 -16.38 -11.10
N THR A 338 34.66 -16.70 -10.88
CA THR A 338 35.21 -18.05 -10.95
C THR A 338 36.02 -18.38 -9.69
N PRO A 339 35.36 -18.68 -8.56
CA PRO A 339 36.04 -19.02 -7.32
C PRO A 339 36.79 -20.35 -7.47
N PRO A 340 38.12 -20.41 -7.25
CA PRO A 340 38.92 -21.62 -7.45
C PRO A 340 38.39 -22.78 -6.60
N GLY A 341 37.99 -23.88 -7.24
CA GLY A 341 37.50 -25.10 -6.56
C GLY A 341 36.22 -24.93 -5.74
N LYS A 342 35.52 -23.80 -5.84
CA LYS A 342 34.32 -23.47 -5.03
C LYS A 342 33.20 -22.86 -5.86
N GLU A 343 32.86 -23.47 -6.99
CA GLU A 343 31.88 -22.93 -7.94
C GLU A 343 30.49 -22.61 -7.35
N HIS A 344 30.13 -23.29 -6.26
CA HIS A 344 28.88 -23.08 -5.53
C HIS A 344 28.89 -21.78 -4.69
N GLN A 345 30.04 -21.12 -4.56
CA GLN A 345 30.23 -19.86 -3.84
C GLN A 345 30.35 -18.64 -4.78
N ARG A 346 29.99 -18.80 -6.07
CA ARG A 346 29.95 -17.69 -7.03
C ARG A 346 29.02 -16.59 -6.55
N GLU A 347 29.49 -15.35 -6.66
CA GLU A 347 28.68 -14.19 -6.26
C GLU A 347 27.83 -13.66 -7.43
N VAL A 348 28.30 -13.82 -8.67
CA VAL A 348 27.53 -13.53 -9.88
C VAL A 348 26.71 -14.76 -10.27
N LEU A 349 25.38 -14.60 -10.29
CA LEU A 349 24.43 -15.65 -10.57
C LEU A 349 23.59 -15.30 -11.81
N PHE A 350 22.95 -16.33 -12.37
CA PHE A 350 22.09 -16.23 -13.54
C PHE A 350 20.69 -16.65 -13.13
N ILE A 351 19.73 -15.73 -13.18
CA ILE A 351 18.39 -15.97 -12.64
C ILE A 351 17.32 -15.78 -13.72
N VAL A 352 16.35 -16.70 -13.75
CA VAL A 352 15.14 -16.62 -14.57
C VAL A 352 13.88 -16.66 -13.71
N PRO A 353 12.78 -16.04 -14.17
CA PRO A 353 11.47 -16.24 -13.59
C PRO A 353 10.91 -17.60 -14.03
N VAL A 354 10.33 -18.36 -13.11
CA VAL A 354 9.59 -19.58 -13.40
C VAL A 354 8.19 -19.49 -12.82
N ILE A 355 7.22 -20.02 -13.56
CA ILE A 355 5.83 -20.09 -13.11
C ILE A 355 5.62 -21.43 -12.40
N LYS A 356 5.20 -21.39 -11.14
CA LYS A 356 4.84 -22.59 -10.37
C LYS A 356 3.40 -22.50 -9.87
N LYS A 357 2.74 -23.66 -9.80
CA LYS A 357 1.40 -23.78 -9.22
C LYS A 357 1.53 -23.88 -7.70
N VAL A 358 1.00 -22.88 -6.99
CA VAL A 358 1.00 -22.79 -5.53
C VAL A 358 -0.45 -22.64 -5.07
N ARG A 359 -0.95 -23.64 -4.32
CA ARG A 359 -2.31 -23.63 -3.73
C ARG A 359 -3.43 -23.32 -4.75
N GLY A 360 -3.32 -23.87 -5.95
CA GLY A 360 -4.31 -23.69 -7.02
C GLY A 360 -4.09 -22.47 -7.93
N TYR A 361 -3.11 -21.62 -7.66
CA TYR A 361 -2.81 -20.41 -8.45
C TYR A 361 -1.39 -20.43 -9.02
N TYR A 362 -1.16 -19.69 -10.10
CA TYR A 362 0.17 -19.54 -10.69
C TYR A 362 0.93 -18.38 -10.03
N ALA A 363 2.10 -18.69 -9.48
CA ALA A 363 3.01 -17.73 -8.86
C ALA A 363 4.35 -17.72 -9.61
N THR A 364 4.96 -16.54 -9.72
CA THR A 364 6.33 -16.41 -10.23
C THR A 364 7.33 -16.61 -9.08
N GLU A 365 8.23 -17.56 -9.27
CA GLU A 365 9.42 -17.77 -8.43
C GLU A 365 10.68 -17.46 -9.23
N MET A 366 11.76 -17.13 -8.52
CA MET A 366 13.08 -16.97 -9.15
C MET A 366 13.82 -18.30 -9.07
N GLN A 367 14.55 -18.63 -10.12
CA GLN A 367 15.36 -19.85 -10.17
C GLN A 367 16.75 -19.53 -10.70
N ILE A 368 17.77 -20.00 -9.99
CA ILE A 368 19.15 -19.99 -10.49
C ILE A 368 19.25 -20.98 -11.65
N VAL A 369 19.85 -20.52 -12.74
CA VAL A 369 20.15 -21.35 -13.91
C VAL A 369 21.54 -21.96 -13.73
N PRO A 370 21.66 -23.29 -13.57
CA PRO A 370 22.95 -23.95 -13.44
C PRO A 370 23.63 -24.00 -14.81
N LEU A 371 24.46 -23.01 -15.10
CA LEU A 371 25.18 -22.95 -16.38
C LEU A 371 26.43 -23.84 -16.40
N GLY A 372 26.84 -24.40 -15.26
CA GLY A 372 28.06 -25.20 -15.13
C GLY A 372 29.27 -24.34 -14.77
N GLU A 373 30.47 -24.90 -14.98
CA GLU A 373 31.75 -24.29 -14.65
C GLU A 373 32.07 -23.14 -15.61
N ILE A 374 32.16 -21.90 -15.10
CA ILE A 374 32.56 -20.73 -15.90
C ILE A 374 34.08 -20.69 -15.91
N LYS A 375 34.67 -20.72 -17.11
CA LYS A 375 36.11 -20.56 -17.28
C LYS A 375 36.50 -19.09 -17.08
N GLU A 376 35.85 -18.19 -17.81
CA GLU A 376 36.11 -16.75 -17.79
C GLU A 376 34.93 -15.97 -18.41
N ILE A 377 34.84 -14.67 -18.11
CA ILE A 377 33.99 -13.72 -18.84
C ILE A 377 34.92 -12.71 -19.52
N LYS A 378 34.85 -12.62 -20.84
CA LYS A 378 35.69 -11.74 -21.64
C LYS A 378 34.88 -10.60 -22.23
N SER A 379 35.44 -9.39 -22.21
CA SER A 379 34.91 -8.28 -22.98
C SER A 379 35.29 -8.46 -24.45
N ASN A 380 34.32 -8.25 -25.35
CA ASN A 380 34.59 -8.18 -26.78
C ASN A 380 34.95 -6.71 -27.12
N MET A 381 36.19 -6.28 -26.82
CA MET A 381 36.68 -4.97 -27.27
C MET A 381 37.33 -5.12 -28.65
N SER A 382 36.97 -4.24 -29.58
CA SER A 382 37.84 -3.99 -30.74
C SER A 382 39.07 -3.21 -30.25
N PRO A 383 40.31 -3.59 -30.63
CA PRO A 383 41.54 -2.96 -30.11
C PRO A 383 41.63 -1.44 -30.27
N ASP A 384 40.86 -0.85 -31.19
CA ASP A 384 40.93 0.57 -31.56
C ASP A 384 39.82 1.46 -30.95
N ALA A 385 38.92 0.92 -30.12
CA ALA A 385 37.83 1.70 -29.52
C ALA A 385 38.16 2.13 -28.08
N ALA A 386 38.48 3.41 -27.89
CA ALA A 386 38.66 4.06 -26.59
C ALA A 386 37.32 4.25 -25.83
N GLY A 387 36.47 3.22 -25.77
CA GLY A 387 35.15 3.24 -25.15
C GLY A 387 34.89 2.01 -24.27
N SER A 388 33.87 2.10 -23.41
CA SER A 388 33.43 0.98 -22.56
C SER A 388 33.05 -0.24 -23.41
N PRO A 389 33.33 -1.47 -22.95
CA PRO A 389 32.96 -2.69 -23.69
C PRO A 389 31.45 -2.76 -23.91
N THR A 390 31.05 -3.05 -25.15
CA THR A 390 29.64 -3.09 -25.57
C THR A 390 29.02 -4.48 -25.46
N GLU A 391 29.84 -5.53 -25.36
CA GLU A 391 29.39 -6.92 -25.30
C GLU A 391 30.39 -7.75 -24.47
N PHE A 392 29.89 -8.73 -23.71
CA PHE A 392 30.71 -9.73 -23.04
C PHE A 392 30.37 -11.13 -23.53
N THR A 393 31.32 -12.05 -23.42
CA THR A 393 31.14 -13.47 -23.70
C THR A 393 31.47 -14.28 -22.45
N VAL A 394 30.53 -15.11 -22.01
CA VAL A 394 30.78 -16.10 -20.94
C VAL A 394 31.30 -17.37 -21.58
N HIS A 395 32.53 -17.73 -21.23
CA HIS A 395 33.16 -18.98 -21.66
C HIS A 395 33.01 -20.02 -20.55
N PHE A 396 32.49 -21.20 -20.90
CA PHE A 396 32.34 -22.32 -19.97
C PHE A 396 33.40 -23.38 -20.23
N GLN A 397 33.72 -24.21 -19.23
CA GLN A 397 34.72 -25.27 -19.42
C GLN A 397 34.23 -26.38 -20.37
N GLN A 398 32.97 -26.80 -20.22
CA GLN A 398 32.40 -27.97 -20.90
C GLN A 398 31.17 -27.65 -21.75
N LYS A 399 30.86 -26.36 -21.98
CA LYS A 399 29.69 -25.91 -22.72
C LYS A 399 30.03 -24.82 -23.74
N PRO A 400 29.22 -24.64 -24.80
CA PRO A 400 29.36 -23.52 -25.72
C PRO A 400 29.31 -22.18 -25.00
N SER A 401 30.10 -21.22 -25.50
CA SER A 401 30.12 -19.86 -24.95
C SER A 401 28.79 -19.14 -25.25
N LEU A 402 28.37 -18.27 -24.33
CA LEU A 402 27.13 -17.49 -24.46
C LEU A 402 27.42 -16.00 -24.42
N LYS A 403 26.66 -15.22 -25.18
CA LYS A 403 26.78 -13.76 -25.22
C LYS A 403 26.02 -13.12 -24.07
N VAL A 404 26.59 -12.09 -23.47
CA VAL A 404 25.95 -11.19 -22.52
C VAL A 404 25.55 -9.93 -23.27
N LYS A 405 24.28 -9.58 -23.19
CA LYS A 405 23.72 -8.37 -23.80
C LYS A 405 23.09 -7.47 -22.76
N SER A 406 22.99 -6.20 -23.09
CA SER A 406 22.29 -5.21 -22.28
C SER A 406 20.90 -4.92 -22.82
N THR A 407 19.98 -4.56 -21.93
CA THR A 407 18.68 -4.00 -22.28
C THR A 407 18.22 -3.03 -21.20
N ASP A 408 17.61 -1.92 -21.62
CA ASP A 408 16.93 -0.94 -20.77
C ASP A 408 15.39 -1.13 -20.79
N GLN A 409 14.91 -2.17 -21.48
CA GLN A 409 13.50 -2.46 -21.62
C GLN A 409 12.88 -2.85 -20.28
N PHE A 410 11.58 -2.59 -20.15
CA PHE A 410 10.84 -2.94 -18.94
C PHE A 410 10.80 -4.45 -18.73
N ILE A 411 11.26 -4.90 -17.56
CA ILE A 411 11.19 -6.29 -17.15
C ILE A 411 10.28 -6.41 -15.93
N ARG A 412 9.19 -7.16 -16.09
CA ARG A 412 8.09 -7.27 -15.11
C ARG A 412 8.53 -7.65 -13.69
N TRP A 413 9.57 -8.46 -13.58
CA TRP A 413 10.05 -9.01 -12.32
C TRP A 413 11.28 -8.30 -11.75
N LEU A 414 11.65 -7.16 -12.34
CA LEU A 414 12.64 -6.22 -11.83
C LEU A 414 11.98 -4.92 -11.33
N GLY A 415 12.65 -4.26 -10.40
CA GLY A 415 12.32 -2.93 -9.93
C GLY A 415 11.33 -2.89 -8.77
N LEU A 416 11.78 -2.26 -7.68
CA LEU A 416 11.04 -1.88 -6.49
C LEU A 416 10.96 -0.36 -6.32
#